data_AF-A0A426XT73-F1
#
_entry.id   AF-A0A426XT73-F1
#
_cell.length_a   1.000
_cell.length_b   1.000
_cell.length_c   1.000
_cell.angle_alpha   90.00
_cell.angle_beta   90.00
_cell.angle_gamma   90.00
#
_symmetry.space_group_name_H-M   'P 1'
#
loop_
_entity.id
_entity.type
_entity.pdbx_description
1 polymer ?
#
loop_
_entity_poly.entity_id
_entity_poly.type
_entity_poly.pdbx_seq_one_letter_code
_entity_poly.pdbx_strand_id
1 'polypeptide(L)'
;PSTPASGDDDDDPRLPPARVSADASKLPYAYKGGLRSAVRVARIVKDLVDGGVGNGSSPVARSDDIRWVVLGDDDTLFIPENLAGTLARYDWEQWYYVGAGSESVEQNAKHSFSMAFGGGGFAISYPLAKALARVLDSCIVRYAHLYGSDDRVFSCLAELGFPGDMWSRFLKAINFL
;
A
#
# COMPACT_ATOMS: atom_id res chain seq x y z
N PRO A 1 -13.21 -40.19 2.50
CA PRO A 1 -13.35 -38.75 2.80
C PRO A 1 -12.15 -38.27 3.62
N SER A 2 -11.15 -37.73 2.93
CA SER A 2 -9.93 -37.17 3.50
C SER A 2 -10.24 -35.83 4.15
N THR A 3 -9.90 -35.70 5.43
CA THR A 3 -9.78 -34.46 6.19
C THR A 3 -8.82 -33.49 5.47
N PRO A 4 -9.10 -32.18 5.40
CA PRO A 4 -8.11 -31.22 4.94
C PRO A 4 -7.02 -31.12 6.01
N ALA A 5 -5.77 -31.24 5.58
CA ALA A 5 -4.61 -31.00 6.40
C ALA A 5 -4.60 -29.53 6.86
N SER A 6 -4.64 -29.31 8.17
CA SER A 6 -4.20 -28.06 8.79
C SER A 6 -2.70 -27.94 8.55
N GLY A 7 -2.29 -27.00 7.70
CA GLY A 7 -0.89 -26.67 7.51
C GLY A 7 -0.39 -25.88 8.73
N ASP A 8 0.51 -26.49 9.48
CA ASP A 8 1.19 -25.95 10.67
C ASP A 8 2.30 -24.94 10.29
N ASP A 9 1.98 -23.92 9.48
CA ASP A 9 2.93 -22.83 9.12
C ASP A 9 2.69 -21.52 9.91
N ASP A 10 1.66 -21.47 10.75
CA ASP A 10 1.18 -20.23 11.42
C ASP A 10 1.89 -19.86 12.74
N ASP A 11 2.90 -20.63 13.18
CA ASP A 11 3.47 -20.53 14.54
C ASP A 11 5.00 -20.27 14.58
N ASP A 12 5.59 -19.60 13.58
CA ASP A 12 6.96 -19.05 13.76
C ASP A 12 6.88 -17.71 14.51
N PRO A 13 7.29 -17.63 15.79
CA PRO A 13 7.21 -16.40 16.59
C PRO A 13 8.14 -15.28 16.09
N ARG A 14 9.04 -15.58 15.13
CA ARG A 14 9.92 -14.59 14.49
C ARG A 14 9.22 -13.86 13.35
N LEU A 15 8.15 -14.41 12.80
CA LEU A 15 7.38 -13.75 11.74
C LEU A 15 6.26 -12.90 12.37
N PRO A 16 5.93 -11.76 11.75
CA PRO A 16 4.72 -11.04 12.13
C PRO A 16 3.49 -11.93 11.85
N PRO A 17 2.47 -11.90 12.71
CA PRO A 17 1.27 -12.71 12.51
C PRO A 17 0.57 -12.31 11.21
N ALA A 18 0.09 -13.31 10.45
CA ALA A 18 -0.71 -13.07 9.27
C ALA A 18 -1.99 -12.28 9.64
N ARG A 19 -2.36 -11.31 8.80
CA ARG A 19 -3.54 -10.46 9.01
C ARG A 19 -4.38 -10.43 7.76
N VAL A 20 -5.69 -10.60 7.92
CA VAL A 20 -6.65 -10.51 6.82
C VAL A 20 -7.34 -9.16 6.88
N SER A 21 -7.33 -8.44 5.75
CA SER A 21 -8.03 -7.16 5.62
C SER A 21 -9.51 -7.25 5.98
N ALA A 22 -10.01 -6.20 6.62
CA ALA A 22 -11.38 -6.14 7.12
C ALA A 22 -12.41 -6.21 5.97
N ASP A 23 -13.66 -6.52 6.32
CA ASP A 23 -14.75 -6.47 5.35
C ASP A 23 -14.91 -5.04 4.79
N ALA A 24 -15.05 -4.97 3.46
CA ALA A 24 -15.26 -3.73 2.72
C ALA A 24 -16.59 -3.75 1.94
N SER A 25 -17.50 -4.70 2.22
CA SER A 25 -18.84 -4.82 1.59
C SER A 25 -19.63 -3.52 1.52
N LYS A 26 -19.49 -2.68 2.55
CA LYS A 26 -20.20 -1.40 2.68
C LYS A 26 -19.63 -0.28 1.80
N LEU A 27 -18.42 -0.45 1.27
CA LEU A 27 -17.79 0.55 0.41
C LEU A 27 -18.21 0.34 -1.05
N PRO A 28 -18.57 1.41 -1.77
CA PRO A 28 -19.08 1.32 -3.12
C PRO A 28 -17.99 0.91 -4.13
N TYR A 29 -18.41 0.23 -5.19
CA TYR A 29 -17.59 -0.09 -6.36
C TYR A 29 -18.45 0.05 -7.61
N ALA A 30 -18.15 1.04 -8.45
CA ALA A 30 -18.96 1.41 -9.60
C ALA A 30 -18.30 1.10 -10.95
N TYR A 31 -17.03 0.69 -10.96
CA TYR A 31 -16.33 0.33 -12.19
C TYR A 31 -16.91 -0.97 -12.77
N LYS A 32 -17.28 -0.95 -14.06
CA LYS A 32 -17.86 -2.10 -14.75
C LYS A 32 -16.77 -3.04 -15.24
N GLY A 33 -16.88 -4.33 -14.92
CA GLY A 33 -15.96 -5.36 -15.42
C GLY A 33 -14.66 -5.51 -14.64
N GLY A 34 -14.50 -4.83 -13.50
CA GLY A 34 -13.38 -5.05 -12.58
C GLY A 34 -13.79 -5.83 -11.32
N LEU A 35 -12.81 -6.12 -10.46
CA LEU A 35 -13.02 -6.89 -9.24
C LEU A 35 -13.20 -5.99 -8.03
N ARG A 36 -14.26 -6.25 -7.24
CA ARG A 36 -14.53 -5.54 -5.99
C ARG A 36 -13.42 -5.72 -4.95
N SER A 37 -12.58 -6.75 -5.09
CA SER A 37 -11.39 -6.96 -4.26
C SER A 37 -10.44 -5.76 -4.28
N ALA A 38 -10.40 -4.98 -5.36
CA ALA A 38 -9.61 -3.76 -5.45
C ALA A 38 -9.91 -2.76 -4.32
N VAL A 39 -11.14 -2.72 -3.81
CA VAL A 39 -11.51 -1.89 -2.64
C VAL A 39 -10.84 -2.40 -1.36
N ARG A 40 -10.75 -3.72 -1.17
CA ARG A 40 -10.07 -4.32 -0.01
C ARG A 40 -8.57 -4.12 -0.11
N VAL A 41 -7.98 -4.34 -1.30
CA VAL A 41 -6.55 -4.15 -1.54
C VAL A 41 -6.14 -2.70 -1.29
N ALA A 42 -6.93 -1.72 -1.73
CA ALA A 42 -6.66 -0.30 -1.46
C ALA A 42 -6.62 0.02 0.04
N ARG A 43 -7.35 -0.73 0.88
CA ARG A 43 -7.45 -0.52 2.33
C ARG A 43 -6.35 -1.16 3.15
N ILE A 44 -5.43 -1.92 2.53
CA ILE A 44 -4.33 -2.58 3.26
C ILE A 44 -3.55 -1.59 4.12
N VAL A 45 -3.21 -0.40 3.59
CA VAL A 45 -2.51 0.64 4.37
C VAL A 45 -3.28 1.03 5.63
N LYS A 46 -4.59 1.24 5.49
CA LYS A 46 -5.46 1.59 6.62
C LYS A 46 -5.54 0.45 7.63
N ASP A 47 -5.78 -0.78 7.17
CA ASP A 47 -5.91 -1.95 8.04
C ASP A 47 -4.61 -2.22 8.82
N LEU A 48 -3.45 -1.99 8.19
CA LEU A 48 -2.14 -2.10 8.86
C LEU A 48 -1.95 -1.00 9.91
N VAL A 49 -2.28 0.25 9.59
CA VAL A 49 -2.15 1.38 10.52
C VAL A 49 -3.11 1.23 11.70
N ASP A 50 -4.40 0.98 11.44
CA ASP A 50 -5.43 0.87 12.47
C ASP A 50 -5.26 -0.41 13.31
N GLY A 51 -4.76 -1.49 12.69
CA GLY A 51 -4.45 -2.74 13.39
C GLY A 51 -3.22 -2.67 14.29
N GLY A 52 -2.54 -1.52 14.39
CA GLY A 52 -1.39 -1.34 15.28
C GLY A 52 -0.26 -2.31 14.98
N VAL A 53 0.18 -2.42 13.72
CA VAL A 53 1.41 -3.15 13.39
C VAL A 53 2.52 -2.65 14.31
N GLY A 54 3.22 -3.58 14.97
CA GLY A 54 4.25 -3.29 15.97
C GLY A 54 3.77 -3.15 17.43
N ASN A 55 2.46 -3.26 17.70
CA ASN A 55 1.92 -3.35 19.08
C ASN A 55 1.83 -4.79 19.61
N GLY A 56 2.27 -5.78 18.83
CA GLY A 56 2.29 -7.19 19.23
C GLY A 56 3.58 -7.56 19.98
N SER A 57 3.62 -8.78 20.51
CA SER A 57 4.81 -9.37 21.15
C SER A 57 5.93 -9.78 20.17
N SER A 58 5.81 -9.42 18.88
CA SER A 58 6.82 -9.76 17.89
C SER A 58 8.13 -9.05 18.24
N PRO A 59 9.26 -9.78 18.36
CA PRO A 59 10.55 -9.20 18.73
C PRO A 59 11.16 -8.33 17.62
N VAL A 60 10.55 -8.27 16.43
CA VAL A 60 11.17 -7.74 15.22
C VAL A 60 10.90 -6.24 15.00
N ALA A 61 9.77 -5.68 15.45
CA ALA A 61 9.51 -4.25 15.33
C ALA A 61 8.42 -3.78 16.30
N ARG A 62 8.67 -2.68 17.03
CA ARG A 62 7.61 -1.95 17.74
C ARG A 62 6.93 -0.97 16.80
N SER A 63 5.73 -0.51 17.13
CA SER A 63 4.97 0.45 16.32
C SER A 63 5.75 1.73 16.03
N ASP A 64 6.58 2.15 17.00
CA ASP A 64 7.38 3.37 16.92
C ASP A 64 8.59 3.23 15.99
N ASP A 65 8.92 2.00 15.59
CA ASP A 65 10.06 1.70 14.72
C ASP A 65 9.67 1.62 13.23
N ILE A 66 8.38 1.71 12.89
CA ILE A 66 7.90 1.59 11.50
C ILE A 66 8.15 2.88 10.74
N ARG A 67 8.93 2.78 9.66
CA ARG A 67 9.32 3.92 8.81
C ARG A 67 8.58 3.95 7.47
N TRP A 68 8.31 2.78 6.91
CA TRP A 68 7.72 2.63 5.58
C TRP A 68 6.69 1.51 5.59
N VAL A 69 5.61 1.70 4.83
CA VAL A 69 4.65 0.66 4.47
C VAL A 69 4.88 0.36 2.99
N VAL A 70 5.21 -0.88 2.68
CA VAL A 70 5.45 -1.35 1.30
C VAL A 70 4.30 -2.25 0.90
N LEU A 71 3.72 -1.97 -0.26
CA LEU A 71 2.65 -2.74 -0.87
C LEU A 71 3.18 -3.37 -2.15
N GLY A 72 2.87 -4.64 -2.34
CA GLY A 72 3.11 -5.39 -3.59
C GLY A 72 2.03 -6.46 -3.74
N ASP A 73 1.92 -6.97 -4.95
CA ASP A 73 1.00 -8.05 -5.29
C ASP A 73 1.64 -9.42 -4.97
N ASP A 74 0.85 -10.50 -5.06
CA ASP A 74 1.29 -11.88 -4.77
C ASP A 74 2.28 -12.44 -5.81
N ASP A 75 2.47 -11.72 -6.92
CA ASP A 75 3.45 -11.96 -7.97
C ASP A 75 4.57 -10.89 -8.00
N THR A 76 4.63 -10.01 -6.99
CA THR A 76 5.70 -9.00 -6.85
C THR A 76 6.88 -9.53 -6.03
N LEU A 77 8.09 -9.38 -6.55
CA LEU A 77 9.33 -9.73 -5.84
C LEU A 77 10.02 -8.47 -5.30
N PHE A 78 10.34 -8.45 -4.01
CA PHE A 78 11.21 -7.45 -3.40
C PHE A 78 12.54 -8.06 -2.99
N ILE A 79 13.64 -7.35 -3.30
CA ILE A 79 14.97 -7.62 -2.74
C ILE A 79 15.12 -6.71 -1.50
N PRO A 80 15.03 -7.24 -0.26
CA PRO A 80 14.96 -6.41 0.94
C PRO A 80 16.13 -5.44 1.10
N GLU A 81 17.35 -5.86 0.74
CA GLU A 81 18.55 -5.04 0.84
C GLU A 81 18.51 -3.84 -0.12
N ASN A 82 18.07 -4.06 -1.36
CA ASN A 82 17.94 -2.99 -2.36
C ASN A 82 16.79 -2.04 -2.01
N LEU A 83 15.65 -2.59 -1.56
CA LEU A 83 14.50 -1.82 -1.12
C LEU A 83 14.87 -0.93 0.08
N ALA A 84 15.47 -1.53 1.12
CA ALA A 84 15.92 -0.79 2.31
C ALA A 84 16.98 0.25 1.97
N GLY A 85 17.97 -0.10 1.14
CA GLY A 85 19.02 0.82 0.69
C GLY A 85 18.51 1.98 -0.16
N THR A 86 17.43 1.77 -0.93
CA THR A 86 16.78 2.84 -1.69
C THR A 86 15.95 3.75 -0.78
N LEU A 87 15.12 3.17 0.08
CA LEU A 87 14.27 3.94 0.99
C LEU A 87 15.08 4.71 2.05
N ALA A 88 16.26 4.22 2.43
CA ALA A 88 17.17 4.90 3.36
C ALA A 88 17.68 6.26 2.84
N ARG A 89 17.53 6.55 1.55
CA ARG A 89 17.93 7.84 0.94
C ARG A 89 16.91 8.96 1.21
N TYR A 90 15.74 8.63 1.74
CA TYR A 90 14.66 9.57 1.98
C TYR A 90 14.43 9.75 3.47
N ASP A 91 14.14 10.97 3.89
CA ASP A 91 13.73 11.27 5.26
C ASP A 91 12.29 10.76 5.48
N TRP A 92 12.16 9.55 6.03
CA TRP A 92 10.89 8.88 6.23
C TRP A 92 9.91 9.65 7.15
N GLU A 93 10.38 10.63 7.92
CA GLU A 93 9.53 11.49 8.74
C GLU A 93 8.67 12.44 7.87
N GLN A 94 9.09 12.66 6.63
CA GLN A 94 8.36 13.44 5.63
C GLN A 94 7.36 12.59 4.86
N TRP A 95 6.45 13.24 4.15
CA TRP A 95 5.48 12.55 3.28
C TRP A 95 6.13 12.14 1.96
N TYR A 96 6.25 10.82 1.76
CA TYR A 96 6.82 10.22 0.55
C TYR A 96 5.90 9.12 0.01
N TYR A 97 5.65 9.19 -1.29
CA TYR A 97 5.02 8.14 -2.08
C TYR A 97 6.02 7.73 -3.16
N VAL A 98 6.56 6.51 -3.04
CA VAL A 98 7.73 6.04 -3.78
C VAL A 98 7.33 4.79 -4.55
N GLY A 99 7.61 4.76 -5.85
CA GLY A 99 7.20 3.68 -6.74
C GLY A 99 7.46 4.07 -8.19
N ALA A 100 6.99 3.28 -9.14
CA ALA A 100 7.21 3.52 -10.56
C ALA A 100 5.91 3.61 -11.36
N GLY A 101 5.92 4.45 -12.39
CA GLY A 101 4.90 4.41 -13.44
C GLY A 101 4.97 3.09 -14.22
N SER A 102 3.94 2.80 -14.99
CA SER A 102 3.89 1.59 -15.82
C SER A 102 4.88 1.68 -16.99
N GLU A 103 5.42 0.55 -17.42
CA GLU A 103 6.25 0.47 -18.64
C GLU A 103 5.42 0.68 -19.92
N SER A 104 4.10 0.47 -19.85
CA SER A 104 3.16 0.82 -20.91
C SER A 104 2.74 2.29 -20.82
N VAL A 105 2.96 3.01 -21.92
CA VAL A 105 2.52 4.41 -22.09
C VAL A 105 1.00 4.50 -22.07
N GLU A 106 0.30 3.52 -22.63
CA GLU A 106 -1.16 3.45 -22.68
C GLU A 106 -1.76 3.34 -21.27
N GLN A 107 -1.17 2.52 -20.41
CA GLN A 107 -1.59 2.42 -19.01
C GLN A 107 -1.35 3.75 -18.27
N ASN A 108 -0.18 4.37 -18.46
CA ASN A 108 0.10 5.68 -17.86
C ASN A 108 -0.89 6.77 -18.35
N ALA A 109 -1.22 6.78 -19.64
CA ALA A 109 -2.16 7.73 -20.22
C ALA A 109 -3.60 7.50 -19.73
N LYS A 110 -3.98 6.24 -19.50
CA LYS A 110 -5.31 5.87 -19.00
C LYS A 110 -5.50 6.17 -17.51
N HIS A 111 -4.44 5.98 -16.73
CA HIS A 111 -4.46 6.07 -15.26
C HIS A 111 -3.80 7.35 -14.78
N SER A 112 -2.46 7.38 -14.72
CA SER A 112 -1.68 8.58 -14.44
C SER A 112 -0.19 8.32 -14.66
N PHE A 113 0.53 9.30 -15.22
CA PHE A 113 2.00 9.29 -15.29
C PHE A 113 2.68 9.52 -13.93
N SER A 114 1.90 9.92 -12.91
CA SER A 114 2.39 10.22 -11.56
C SER A 114 1.93 9.20 -10.52
N MET A 115 1.30 8.10 -10.96
CA MET A 115 0.88 7.00 -10.09
C MET A 115 1.95 5.91 -10.05
N ALA A 116 2.13 5.30 -8.88
CA ALA A 116 2.85 4.04 -8.77
C ALA A 116 1.89 2.87 -9.03
N PHE A 117 2.26 1.99 -9.97
CA PHE A 117 1.42 0.85 -10.35
C PHE A 117 1.62 -0.34 -9.41
N GLY A 118 0.52 -1.02 -9.08
CA GLY A 118 0.49 -2.10 -8.09
C GLY A 118 1.47 -3.25 -8.37
N GLY A 119 1.57 -3.69 -9.63
CA GLY A 119 2.39 -4.86 -10.01
C GLY A 119 3.91 -4.67 -9.85
N GLY A 120 4.40 -3.42 -9.75
CA GLY A 120 5.80 -3.13 -9.39
C GLY A 120 5.99 -2.87 -7.90
N GLY A 121 4.89 -2.78 -7.15
CA GLY A 121 4.86 -2.35 -5.77
C GLY A 121 5.16 -0.86 -5.56
N PHE A 122 4.80 -0.39 -4.36
CA PHE A 122 5.10 0.97 -3.94
C PHE A 122 5.28 1.07 -2.42
N ALA A 123 6.00 2.09 -1.98
CA ALA A 123 6.25 2.40 -0.59
C ALA A 123 5.64 3.75 -0.21
N ILE A 124 5.02 3.81 0.97
CA ILE A 124 4.49 5.03 1.58
C ILE A 124 5.20 5.24 2.91
N SER A 125 5.72 6.44 3.16
CA SER A 125 6.31 6.75 4.46
C SER A 125 5.26 6.67 5.57
N TYR A 126 5.64 6.20 6.75
CA TYR A 126 4.67 5.91 7.80
C TYR A 126 3.83 7.13 8.25
N PRO A 127 4.37 8.36 8.34
CA PRO A 127 3.56 9.55 8.58
C PRO A 127 2.49 9.80 7.51
N LEU A 128 2.81 9.58 6.23
CA LEU A 128 1.84 9.69 5.13
C LEU A 128 0.82 8.55 5.18
N ALA A 129 1.24 7.32 5.50
CA ALA A 129 0.34 6.19 5.69
C ALA A 129 -0.70 6.46 6.79
N LYS A 130 -0.29 7.05 7.92
CA LYS A 130 -1.20 7.48 9.00
C LYS A 130 -2.18 8.56 8.55
N ALA A 131 -1.72 9.53 7.76
CA ALA A 131 -2.59 10.55 7.20
C ALA A 131 -3.62 9.94 6.23
N LEU A 132 -3.18 9.07 5.33
CA LEU A 132 -4.03 8.35 4.39
C LEU A 132 -5.08 7.51 5.10
N ALA A 133 -4.69 6.70 6.10
CA ALA A 133 -5.59 5.81 6.84
C ALA A 133 -6.81 6.52 7.46
N ARG A 134 -6.66 7.80 7.85
CA ARG A 134 -7.74 8.62 8.42
C ARG A 134 -8.80 9.02 7.39
N VAL A 135 -8.40 9.23 6.13
CA VAL A 135 -9.30 9.75 5.08
C VAL A 135 -9.74 8.67 4.08
N LEU A 136 -9.04 7.54 4.03
CA LEU A 136 -9.11 6.56 2.95
C LEU A 136 -10.52 6.04 2.67
N ASP A 137 -11.28 5.64 3.68
CA ASP A 137 -12.63 5.10 3.46
C ASP A 137 -13.57 6.14 2.83
N SER A 138 -13.51 7.40 3.28
CA SER A 138 -14.30 8.49 2.69
C SER A 138 -13.86 8.79 1.24
N CYS A 139 -12.56 8.68 0.98
CA CYS A 139 -11.98 8.90 -0.33
C CYS A 139 -12.38 7.80 -1.31
N ILE A 140 -12.34 6.53 -0.90
CA ILE A 140 -12.81 5.39 -1.70
C ILE A 140 -14.26 5.58 -2.16
N VAL A 141 -15.12 6.15 -1.30
CA VAL A 141 -16.51 6.47 -1.68
C VAL A 141 -16.55 7.47 -2.86
N ARG A 142 -15.71 8.50 -2.85
CA ARG A 142 -15.62 9.50 -3.93
C ARG A 142 -15.04 8.90 -5.22
N TYR A 143 -14.06 8.01 -5.08
CA TYR A 143 -13.38 7.34 -6.19
C TYR A 143 -13.89 5.91 -6.46
N ALA A 144 -15.17 5.66 -6.17
CA ALA A 144 -15.80 4.34 -6.37
C ALA A 144 -15.75 3.86 -7.83
N HIS A 145 -15.62 4.80 -8.77
CA HIS A 145 -15.60 4.60 -10.21
C HIS A 145 -14.22 4.22 -10.76
N LEU A 146 -13.15 4.21 -9.96
CA LEU A 146 -11.82 3.83 -10.44
C LEU A 146 -11.67 2.32 -10.61
N TYR A 147 -10.72 1.88 -11.43
CA TYR A 147 -10.53 0.46 -11.73
C TYR A 147 -9.84 -0.27 -10.57
N GLY A 148 -8.58 0.10 -10.33
CA GLY A 148 -7.65 -0.62 -9.46
C GLY A 148 -7.58 -0.12 -8.03
N SER A 149 -6.82 -0.84 -7.21
CA SER A 149 -6.49 -0.43 -5.83
C SER A 149 -5.47 0.70 -5.81
N ASP A 150 -4.44 0.62 -6.65
CA ASP A 150 -3.42 1.63 -6.88
C ASP A 150 -4.00 2.97 -7.34
N ASP A 151 -4.92 2.96 -8.31
CA ASP A 151 -5.69 4.15 -8.74
C ASP A 151 -6.33 4.88 -7.56
N ARG A 152 -6.95 4.11 -6.65
CA ARG A 152 -7.63 4.64 -5.47
C ARG A 152 -6.64 5.21 -4.46
N VAL A 153 -5.59 4.46 -4.16
CA VAL A 153 -4.54 4.92 -3.24
C VAL A 153 -3.92 6.21 -3.76
N PHE A 154 -3.53 6.25 -5.04
CA PHE A 154 -3.00 7.45 -5.69
C PHE A 154 -3.97 8.63 -5.62
N SER A 155 -5.24 8.42 -5.97
CA SER A 155 -6.25 9.48 -5.93
C SER A 155 -6.46 10.02 -4.51
N CYS A 156 -6.46 9.15 -3.50
CA CYS A 156 -6.57 9.55 -2.11
C CYS A 156 -5.34 10.29 -1.59
N LEU A 157 -4.14 9.87 -2.02
CA LEU A 157 -2.91 10.59 -1.70
C LEU A 157 -2.88 11.97 -2.36
N ALA A 158 -3.37 12.09 -3.60
CA ALA A 158 -3.50 13.37 -4.29
C ALA A 158 -4.51 14.31 -3.61
N GLU A 159 -5.60 13.76 -3.03
CA GLU A 159 -6.63 14.54 -2.34
C GLU A 159 -6.18 15.11 -0.99
N LEU A 160 -5.24 14.45 -0.29
CA LEU A 160 -4.74 14.91 1.01
C LEU A 160 -4.14 16.33 0.98
N GLY A 161 -3.86 16.87 -0.21
CA GLY A 161 -3.28 18.18 -0.40
C GLY A 161 -1.79 18.17 -0.07
N PHE A 162 -1.02 18.91 -0.85
CA PHE A 162 0.43 18.98 -0.74
C PHE A 162 0.80 20.12 0.20
N PRO A 163 1.38 19.90 1.39
CA PRO A 163 2.05 20.99 2.10
C PRO A 163 3.29 21.38 1.29
N GLY A 164 3.25 22.54 0.62
CA GLY A 164 4.42 23.19 -0.01
C GLY A 164 5.03 22.45 -1.21
N ASP A 165 5.95 21.50 -0.95
CA ASP A 165 6.91 20.93 -1.91
C ASP A 165 6.71 19.44 -2.21
N MET A 166 5.62 18.84 -1.70
CA MET A 166 5.38 17.39 -1.79
C MET A 166 5.35 16.85 -3.23
N TRP A 167 5.08 17.65 -4.27
CA TRP A 167 5.21 17.20 -5.67
C TRP A 167 6.63 16.71 -6.03
N SER A 168 7.67 17.33 -5.47
CA SER A 168 9.06 16.86 -5.65
C SER A 168 9.36 15.55 -4.90
N ARG A 169 8.43 15.15 -4.02
CA ARG A 169 8.48 13.96 -3.16
C ARG A 169 7.42 12.92 -3.56
N PHE A 170 6.62 13.22 -4.58
CA PHE A 170 5.54 12.41 -5.09
C PHE A 170 6.02 11.61 -6.30
N LEU A 171 5.80 10.30 -6.28
CA LEU A 171 6.31 9.34 -7.25
C LEU A 171 7.81 9.50 -7.54
N LYS A 172 8.63 9.12 -6.56
CA LYS A 172 10.05 8.89 -6.82
C LYS A 172 10.24 7.47 -7.33
N ALA A 173 10.86 7.33 -8.50
CA ALA A 173 11.18 6.05 -9.10
C ALA A 173 11.96 5.18 -8.10
N ILE A 174 11.47 3.96 -7.87
CA ILE A 174 12.27 2.91 -7.28
C ILE A 174 12.89 2.14 -8.44
N ASN A 175 14.18 2.34 -8.68
CA ASN A 175 14.94 1.38 -9.48
C ASN A 175 15.22 0.19 -8.56
N PHE A 176 14.41 -0.87 -8.67
CA PHE A 176 14.56 -2.11 -7.92
C PHE A 176 15.62 -3.06 -8.49
N LEU A 177 16.27 -2.69 -9.61
CA LEU A 177 17.33 -3.44 -10.27
C LEU A 177 18.72 -3.06 -9.73
#